data_AF-A0A354I071-F1
#
_entry.id   AF-A0A354I071-F1
#
_cell.length_a   1.000
_cell.length_b   1.000
_cell.length_c   1.000
_cell.angle_alpha   90.00
_cell.angle_beta   90.00
_cell.angle_gamma   90.00
#
_symmetry.space_group_name_H-M   'P 1'
#
loop_
_entity.id
_entity.type
_entity.pdbx_description
1 polymer ?
#
loop_
_entity_poly.entity_id
_entity_poly.type
_entity_poly.pdbx_seq_one_letter_code
_entity_poly.pdbx_strand_id
1 'polypeptide(L)' 'MDKNNAPTAPIILDTDHLFLSWTKSHVGNRDAFYKFVTTPSTERDIFINSSHPAIKFFGTVLCVIIK' A
#
# COMPACT_ATOMS: atom_id res chain seq x y z
N MET A 1 9.61 2.68 -19.39
CA MET A 1 8.52 1.71 -19.16
C MET A 1 8.35 1.63 -17.66
N ASP A 2 7.41 2.40 -17.11
CA ASP A 2 7.14 2.44 -15.68
C ASP A 2 6.69 1.04 -15.24
N LYS A 3 7.56 0.37 -14.47
CA LYS A 3 7.23 -0.89 -13.83
C LYS A 3 6.20 -0.58 -12.74
N ASN A 4 4.93 -0.55 -13.11
CA ASN A 4 3.85 -0.71 -12.14
C ASN A 4 4.08 -2.08 -11.49
N ASN A 5 4.64 -2.09 -10.28
CA ASN A 5 4.95 -3.29 -9.51
C ASN A 5 3.66 -3.89 -8.93
N ALA A 6 2.66 -4.11 -9.80
CA ALA A 6 1.41 -4.77 -9.49
C ALA A 6 1.57 -6.09 -8.69
N PRO A 7 2.64 -6.90 -8.83
CA PRO A 7 2.80 -8.11 -8.03
C PRO A 7 3.07 -7.87 -6.54
N THR A 8 3.55 -6.69 -6.15
CA THR A 8 3.92 -6.36 -4.75
C THR A 8 3.07 -5.24 -4.15
N ALA A 9 2.05 -4.79 -4.87
CA ALA A 9 1.08 -3.83 -4.35
C ALA A 9 0.15 -4.53 -3.35
N PRO A 10 -0.15 -3.89 -2.20
CA PRO A 10 -1.11 -4.43 -1.24
C PRO A 10 -2.54 -4.42 -1.82
N ILE A 11 -3.35 -5.36 -1.37
CA ILE A 11 -4.82 -5.32 -1.52
C ILE A 11 -5.36 -4.36 -0.46
N ILE A 12 -5.98 -3.27 -0.87
CA ILE A 12 -6.52 -2.25 0.02
C ILE A 12 -8.05 -2.34 -0.03
N LEU A 13 -8.68 -2.66 1.10
CA LEU A 13 -10.14 -2.79 1.17
C LEU A 13 -10.84 -1.43 1.28
N ASP A 14 -10.31 -0.53 2.11
CA ASP A 14 -10.78 0.85 2.24
C ASP A 14 -9.67 1.83 1.82
N THR A 15 -9.72 2.22 0.55
CA THR A 15 -8.72 3.13 -0.03
C THR A 15 -8.85 4.56 0.51
N ASP A 16 -10.07 4.99 0.85
CA ASP A 16 -10.33 6.36 1.29
C ASP A 16 -9.85 6.57 2.72
N HIS A 17 -10.14 5.62 3.61
CA HIS A 17 -9.63 5.64 4.97
C HIS A 17 -8.11 5.58 5.01
N LEU A 18 -7.50 4.71 4.19
CA LEU A 18 -6.04 4.60 4.12
C LEU A 18 -5.38 5.87 3.56
N PHE A 19 -5.99 6.51 2.56
CA PHE A 19 -5.55 7.81 2.06
C PHE A 19 -5.60 8.88 3.14
N LEU A 20 -6.70 8.98 3.89
CA LEU A 20 -6.82 9.93 5.00
C LEU A 20 -5.75 9.69 6.07
N SER A 21 -5.45 8.42 6.40
CA SER A 21 -4.35 8.08 7.31
C SER A 21 -3.00 8.54 6.76
N TRP A 22 -2.73 8.30 5.48
CA TRP A 22 -1.50 8.70 4.80
C TRP A 22 -1.28 10.23 4.81
N THR A 23 -2.35 11.01 4.58
CA THR A 23 -2.28 12.48 4.58
C THR A 23 -1.94 13.10 5.95
N LYS A 24 -1.99 12.33 7.05
CA LYS A 24 -1.58 12.83 8.38
C LYS A 24 -0.07 13.05 8.48
N SER A 25 0.72 12.34 7.67
CA SER A 25 2.19 12.40 7.69
C SER A 25 2.83 12.70 6.34
N HIS A 26 2.06 12.69 5.26
CA HIS A 26 2.55 12.95 3.90
C HIS A 26 1.72 14.05 3.23
N VAL A 27 2.38 14.80 2.33
CA VAL A 27 1.72 15.83 1.50
C VAL A 27 1.52 15.28 0.10
N GLY A 28 0.29 15.30 -0.39
CA GLY A 28 -0.01 14.89 -1.77
C GLY A 28 -1.50 14.64 -2.02
N ASN A 29 -1.82 14.39 -3.28
CA ASN A 29 -3.15 14.02 -3.74
C ASN A 29 -3.28 12.48 -3.85
N ARG A 30 -4.44 11.99 -4.29
CA ARG A 30 -4.68 10.54 -4.46
C ARG A 30 -3.70 9.87 -5.43
N ASP A 31 -3.27 10.55 -6.49
CA ASP A 31 -2.31 9.98 -7.44
C ASP A 31 -0.95 9.76 -6.79
N ALA A 32 -0.48 10.73 -5.98
CA ALA A 32 0.73 10.59 -5.19
C ALA A 32 0.62 9.43 -4.19
N PHE A 33 -0.54 9.27 -3.55
CA PHE A 33 -0.82 8.14 -2.67
C PHE A 33 -0.79 6.80 -3.41
N TYR A 34 -1.44 6.68 -4.57
CA TYR A 34 -1.41 5.44 -5.36
C TYR A 34 0.02 5.10 -5.79
N LYS A 35 0.78 6.11 -6.22
CA LYS A 35 2.19 5.93 -6.54
C LYS A 35 2.99 5.48 -5.32
N PHE A 36 2.74 6.05 -4.15
CA PHE A 36 3.38 5.66 -2.90
C PHE A 36 3.10 4.18 -2.56
N VAL A 37 1.83 3.75 -2.52
CA VAL A 37 1.49 2.37 -2.11
C VAL A 37 1.90 1.30 -3.14
N THR A 38 2.02 1.67 -4.41
CA THR A 38 2.46 0.77 -5.50
C THR A 38 3.97 0.78 -5.75
N THR A 39 4.69 1.77 -5.22
CA THR A 39 6.15 1.84 -5.32
C THR A 39 6.80 1.21 -4.09
N PRO A 40 7.59 0.14 -4.24
CA PRO A 40 8.34 -0.43 -3.13
C PRO A 40 9.32 0.59 -2.55
N SER A 41 9.22 0.86 -1.26
CA SER A 41 10.16 1.71 -0.51
C SER A 41 10.10 1.34 0.97
N THR A 42 11.16 1.65 1.71
CA THR A 42 11.20 1.42 3.16
C THR A 42 10.11 2.19 3.90
N GLU A 43 9.85 3.44 3.49
CA GLU A 43 8.79 4.28 4.05
C GLU A 43 7.40 3.68 3.82
N ARG A 44 7.16 3.15 2.62
CA ARG A 44 5.94 2.44 2.27
C ARG A 44 5.73 1.23 3.16
N ASP A 45 6.76 0.42 3.38
CA ASP A 45 6.65 -0.78 4.20
C ASP A 45 6.36 -0.44 5.67
N ILE A 46 6.97 0.63 6.21
CA ILE A 46 6.69 1.14 7.56
C ILE A 46 5.22 1.58 7.66
N PHE A 47 4.73 2.34 6.68
CA PHE A 47 3.34 2.81 6.64
C PHE A 47 2.33 1.67 6.53
N ILE A 48 2.61 0.67 5.68
CA ILE A 48 1.75 -0.50 5.55
C ILE A 48 1.73 -1.30 6.85
N ASN A 49 2.90 -1.54 7.46
CA ASN A 49 2.99 -2.32 8.70
C ASN A 49 2.30 -1.63 9.89
N SER A 50 2.32 -0.30 9.97
CA SER A 50 1.59 0.44 11.00
C SER A 50 0.06 0.35 10.84
N SER A 51 -0.41 0.01 9.64
CA SER A 51 -1.83 -0.24 9.35
C SER A 51 -2.30 -1.66 9.72
N HIS A 52 -1.45 -2.45 10.39
CA HIS A 52 -1.75 -3.82 10.86
C HIS A 52 -2.31 -4.73 9.75
N PRO A 53 -1.55 -4.95 8.67
CA PRO A 53 -2.03 -5.66 7.50
C PRO A 53 -2.16 -7.17 7.79
N ALA A 54 -3.14 -7.80 7.17
CA ALA A 54 -3.26 -9.25 7.13
C ALA A 54 -2.42 -9.81 5.98
N ILE A 55 -1.52 -10.74 6.27
CA ILE A 55 -0.76 -11.46 5.24
C ILE A 55 -1.48 -12.77 4.93
N LYS A 56 -1.80 -13.01 3.66
CA LYS A 56 -2.39 -14.27 3.18
C LYS A 56 -1.55 -14.89 2.08
N PHE A 57 -1.43 -16.20 2.12
CA PHE A 57 -0.73 -16.97 1.10
C PHE A 57 -1.73 -17.76 0.26
N PHE A 58 -1.68 -17.56 -1.06
CA PHE A 58 -2.52 -18.24 -2.04
C PHE A 58 -1.63 -19.10 -2.94
N GLY A 59 -1.33 -20.32 -2.51
CA GLY A 59 -0.55 -21.30 -3.27
C GLY A 59 0.93 -20.96 -3.38
N THR A 60 1.29 -20.03 -4.26
CA THR A 60 2.66 -19.52 -4.45
C THR A 60 2.75 -17.99 -4.33
N VAL A 61 1.62 -17.31 -4.14
CA VAL A 61 1.53 -15.85 -4.10
C VAL A 61 1.30 -15.38 -2.66
N LEU A 62 2.11 -14.42 -2.21
CA LEU A 62 1.91 -13.72 -0.95
C LEU A 62 1.14 -12.42 -1.21
N CYS A 63 0.02 -12.26 -0.52
CA CYS A 63 -0.81 -11.06 -0.58
C CYS A 63 -0.76 -10.33 0.77
N VAL A 64 -0.50 -9.03 0.72
CA VAL A 64 -0.64 -8.12 1.87
C VAL A 64 -2.00 -7.45 1.76
N ILE A 65 -2.84 -7.57 2.78
CA ILE A 65 -4.20 -7.05 2.80
C ILE A 65 -4.32 -5.98 3.89
N ILE A 66 -4.71 -4.78 3.51
CA ILE A 66 -4.93 -3.64 4.42
C ILE A 66 -6.43 -3.43 4.56
N LYS A 67 -6.91 -3.37 5.80
CA LYS A 67 -8.33 -3.19 6.14
C LYS A 67 -8.66 -1.72 6.36
#